data_AF-A0A4V0Z7Q2-F1
#
_entry.id   AF-A0A4V0Z7Q2-F1
#
_cell.length_a   1.000
_cell.length_b   1.000
_cell.length_c   1.000
_cell.angle_alpha   90.00
_cell.angle_beta   90.00
_cell.angle_gamma   90.00
#
_symmetry.space_group_name_H-M   'P 1'
#
loop_
_entity.id
_entity.type
_entity.pdbx_description
1 polymer ?
#
loop_
_entity_poly.entity_id
_entity_poly.type
_entity_poly.pdbx_seq_one_letter_code
_entity_poly.pdbx_strand_id
1 'polypeptide(L)'
;MEYGKYSEVIREQTNRALWEVGNVMACIPDAIWEKEYCGMPLWKHVYHMLHSLDLWFINPDDTEYKEPEIHVKDLNNLDVVTKKTLSRKEVRVYFGDVEKKIKDYTGRLEDEELLLRTKGVSIRDLLLYWHNTGICTPIWG
;
A
#
# COMPACT_ATOMS: atom_id res chain seq x y z
N MET A 1 -30.06 -12.58 -14.48
CA MET A 1 -29.23 -11.52 -13.90
C MET A 1 -27.92 -11.56 -14.64
N GLU A 2 -27.65 -10.52 -15.42
CA GLU A 2 -26.33 -10.31 -16.00
C GLU A 2 -25.45 -9.82 -14.86
N TYR A 3 -24.45 -10.61 -14.47
CA TYR A 3 -23.46 -10.15 -13.49
C TYR A 3 -22.61 -9.08 -14.20
N GLY A 4 -22.45 -7.90 -13.59
CA GLY A 4 -21.55 -6.88 -14.10
C GLY A 4 -20.14 -7.42 -14.26
N LYS A 5 -19.36 -6.87 -15.18
CA LYS A 5 -17.98 -7.31 -15.44
C LYS A 5 -17.16 -7.28 -14.15
N TYR A 6 -16.33 -8.30 -13.91
CA TYR A 6 -15.53 -8.39 -12.69
C TYR A 6 -14.56 -7.21 -12.57
N SER A 7 -13.97 -6.78 -13.68
CA SER A 7 -13.13 -5.59 -13.80
C SER A 7 -13.82 -4.32 -13.34
N GLU A 8 -15.11 -4.14 -13.66
CA GLU A 8 -15.89 -2.99 -13.22
C GLU A 8 -16.09 -3.00 -11.71
N VAL A 9 -16.46 -4.15 -11.14
CA VAL A 9 -16.64 -4.30 -9.69
C VAL A 9 -15.33 -4.05 -8.95
N ILE A 10 -14.22 -4.63 -9.40
CA ILE A 10 -12.90 -4.42 -8.79
C ILE A 10 -12.48 -2.95 -8.87
N ARG A 11 -12.70 -2.30 -10.01
CA ARG A 11 -12.41 -0.86 -10.20
C ARG A 11 -13.23 0.01 -9.24
N GLU A 12 -14.53 -0.25 -9.12
CA GLU A 12 -15.40 0.51 -8.21
C GLU A 12 -15.01 0.32 -6.73
N GLN A 13 -14.78 -0.92 -6.30
CA GLN A 13 -14.38 -1.23 -4.93
C GLN A 13 -13.00 -0.63 -4.60
N THR A 14 -12.06 -0.70 -5.55
CA THR A 14 -10.72 -0.12 -5.40
C THR A 14 -10.79 1.40 -5.30
N ASN A 15 -11.57 2.06 -6.16
CA ASN A 15 -11.79 3.50 -6.09
C ASN A 15 -12.40 3.92 -4.76
N ARG A 16 -13.35 3.14 -4.24
CA ARG A 16 -13.96 3.41 -2.95
C ARG A 16 -12.94 3.25 -1.81
N ALA A 17 -12.15 2.18 -1.80
CA ALA A 17 -11.13 1.95 -0.80
C ALA A 17 -10.05 3.05 -0.81
N LEU A 18 -9.57 3.48 -1.99
CA LEU A 18 -8.62 4.58 -2.12
C LEU A 18 -9.20 5.91 -1.61
N TRP A 19 -10.48 6.18 -1.88
CA TRP A 19 -11.18 7.34 -1.33
C TRP A 19 -11.23 7.31 0.21
N GLU A 20 -11.47 6.14 0.80
CA GLU A 20 -11.46 5.97 2.26
C GLU A 20 -10.06 6.15 2.86
N VAL A 21 -9.01 5.66 2.21
CA VAL A 21 -7.62 5.93 2.60
C VAL A 21 -7.35 7.43 2.59
N GLY A 22 -7.76 8.14 1.53
CA GLY A 22 -7.65 9.59 1.43
C GLY A 22 -8.36 10.33 2.57
N ASN A 23 -9.58 9.89 2.92
CA ASN A 23 -10.33 10.46 4.04
C ASN A 23 -9.64 10.23 5.38
N VAL A 24 -9.17 9.01 5.65
CA VAL A 24 -8.43 8.70 6.87
C VAL A 24 -7.22 9.61 6.98
N MET A 25 -6.42 9.73 5.92
CA MET A 25 -5.24 10.61 5.89
C MET A 25 -5.59 12.10 6.09
N ALA A 26 -6.72 12.55 5.56
CA ALA A 26 -7.20 13.91 5.72
C ALA A 26 -7.65 14.21 7.16
N CYS A 27 -8.22 13.23 7.85
CA CYS A 27 -8.73 13.34 9.22
C CYS A 27 -7.65 13.29 10.31
N ILE A 28 -6.42 12.84 10.01
CA ILE A 28 -5.33 12.80 10.99
C ILE A 28 -4.96 14.22 11.42
N PRO A 29 -5.07 14.62 12.70
CA PRO A 29 -4.62 15.92 13.19
C PRO A 29 -3.09 16.07 13.11
N ASP A 30 -2.60 17.27 12.82
CA ASP A 30 -1.15 17.55 12.79
C ASP A 30 -0.45 17.31 14.14
N ALA A 31 -1.17 17.55 15.24
CA ALA A 31 -0.66 17.36 16.59
C ALA A 31 -0.27 15.91 16.92
N ILE A 32 -0.74 14.92 16.15
CA ILE A 32 -0.42 13.50 16.37
C ILE A 32 0.49 12.91 15.28
N TRP A 33 0.95 13.71 14.32
CA TRP A 33 1.76 13.22 13.19
C TRP A 33 3.07 12.57 13.63
N GLU A 34 3.73 13.16 14.63
CA GLU A 34 4.96 12.64 15.25
C GLU A 34 4.70 11.76 16.47
N LYS A 35 3.44 11.54 16.85
CA LYS A 35 3.12 10.76 18.04
C LYS A 35 3.45 9.29 17.77
N GLU A 36 4.14 8.66 18.73
CA GLU A 36 4.52 7.26 18.64
C GLU A 36 3.34 6.32 18.95
N TYR A 37 3.22 5.30 18.11
CA TYR A 37 2.33 4.16 18.24
C TYR A 37 3.15 2.91 17.93
N CYS A 38 3.14 1.92 18.83
CA CYS A 38 3.94 0.70 18.68
C CYS A 38 5.43 0.96 18.39
N GLY A 39 6.02 1.98 19.03
CA GLY A 39 7.43 2.32 18.89
C GLY A 39 7.80 3.11 17.61
N MET A 40 6.84 3.47 16.76
CA MET A 40 7.07 4.27 15.56
C MET A 40 6.11 5.47 15.47
N PRO A 41 6.54 6.61 14.92
CA PRO A 41 5.67 7.77 14.74
C PRO A 41 4.54 7.47 13.75
N LEU A 42 3.36 8.10 13.94
CA LEU A 42 2.17 7.87 13.14
C LEU A 42 2.42 7.99 11.63
N TRP A 43 3.21 8.97 11.20
CA TRP A 43 3.55 9.15 9.79
C TRP A 43 4.18 7.90 9.16
N LYS A 44 4.95 7.13 9.95
CA LYS A 44 5.62 5.93 9.47
C LYS A 44 4.64 4.79 9.23
N HIS A 45 3.58 4.70 10.04
CA HIS A 45 2.46 3.77 9.81
C HIS A 45 1.71 4.11 8.52
N VAL A 46 1.44 5.40 8.29
CA VAL A 46 0.80 5.85 7.04
C VAL A 46 1.69 5.54 5.84
N TYR A 47 2.99 5.84 5.94
CA TYR A 47 3.94 5.51 4.88
C TYR A 47 4.03 4.01 4.62
N HIS A 48 4.11 3.18 5.66
CA HIS A 48 4.15 1.73 5.58
C HIS A 48 2.94 1.15 4.83
N MET A 49 1.74 1.63 5.15
CA MET A 49 0.50 1.25 4.46
C MET A 49 0.56 1.64 2.96
N LEU A 50 0.93 2.89 2.65
CA LEU A 50 1.00 3.37 1.27
C LEU A 50 2.04 2.63 0.44
N HIS A 51 3.22 2.39 1.01
CA HIS A 51 4.28 1.62 0.37
C HIS A 51 3.85 0.18 0.09
N SER A 52 3.11 -0.43 1.03
CA SER A 52 2.54 -1.75 0.82
C SER A 52 1.52 -1.78 -0.32
N LEU A 53 0.70 -0.75 -0.47
CA LEU A 53 -0.21 -0.63 -1.62
C LEU A 53 0.56 -0.46 -2.92
N ASP A 54 1.60 0.38 -2.94
CA ASP A 54 2.40 0.66 -4.14
C ASP A 54 3.16 -0.57 -4.66
N LEU A 55 3.71 -1.36 -3.74
CA LEU A 55 4.53 -2.53 -4.05
C LEU A 55 3.67 -3.77 -4.36
N TRP A 56 2.64 -4.05 -3.55
CA TRP A 56 1.98 -5.36 -3.58
C TRP A 56 0.68 -5.40 -4.40
N PHE A 57 0.02 -4.26 -4.64
CA PHE A 57 -1.33 -4.27 -5.21
C PHE A 57 -1.38 -4.80 -6.65
N ILE A 58 -0.39 -4.44 -7.49
CA ILE A 58 -0.39 -4.75 -8.92
C ILE A 58 0.31 -6.08 -9.19
N ASN A 59 1.61 -6.14 -8.88
CA ASN A 59 2.39 -7.35 -9.05
C ASN A 59 3.50 -7.40 -7.99
N PRO A 60 3.42 -8.34 -7.02
CA PRO A 60 4.46 -8.52 -5.99
C PRO A 60 5.85 -8.86 -6.56
N ASP A 61 5.92 -9.44 -7.75
CA ASP A 61 7.15 -9.89 -8.42
C ASP A 61 7.63 -8.93 -9.53
N ASP A 62 7.15 -7.69 -9.53
CA ASP A 62 7.58 -6.71 -10.51
C ASP A 62 9.06 -6.35 -10.34
N THR A 63 9.93 -6.96 -11.15
CA THR A 63 11.38 -6.70 -11.14
C THR A 63 11.73 -5.28 -11.58
N GLU A 64 10.79 -4.59 -12.22
CA GLU A 64 10.93 -3.20 -12.66
C GLU A 64 10.30 -2.20 -11.68
N TYR A 65 9.78 -2.67 -10.53
CA TYR A 65 9.29 -1.78 -9.49
C TYR A 65 10.40 -0.82 -9.04
N LYS A 66 10.06 0.47 -9.01
CA LYS A 66 10.95 1.52 -8.54
C LYS A 66 10.37 2.12 -7.28
N GLU A 67 11.19 2.14 -6.24
CA GLU A 67 10.87 2.85 -5.02
C GLU A 67 10.62 4.34 -5.29
N PRO A 68 9.68 4.98 -4.56
CA PRO A 68 9.46 6.41 -4.70
C PRO A 68 10.69 7.17 -4.19
N GLU A 69 10.92 8.38 -4.70
CA GLU A 69 12.10 9.20 -4.34
C GLU A 69 12.22 9.48 -2.83
N ILE A 70 11.08 9.49 -2.13
CA ILE A 70 11.05 9.68 -0.67
C ILE A 70 11.55 8.45 0.10
N HIS A 71 11.58 7.27 -0.51
CA HIS A 71 12.00 6.03 0.13
C HIS A 71 13.50 6.07 0.46
N VAL A 72 13.83 5.62 1.67
CA VAL A 72 15.19 5.24 2.05
C VAL A 72 15.13 3.86 2.66
N LYS A 73 16.27 3.17 2.69
CA LYS A 73 16.36 1.81 3.25
C LYS A 73 15.62 1.71 4.59
N ASP A 74 14.76 0.69 4.70
CA ASP A 74 13.97 0.33 5.88
C ASP A 74 12.93 1.39 6.33
N LEU A 75 12.64 2.40 5.51
CA LEU A 75 11.63 3.42 5.83
C LEU A 75 10.21 2.83 5.95
N ASN A 76 9.93 1.76 5.20
CA ASN A 76 8.68 1.02 5.25
C ASN A 76 8.66 -0.04 6.36
N ASN A 77 9.78 -0.31 7.04
CA ASN A 77 9.83 -1.33 8.09
C ASN A 77 9.50 -0.70 9.46
N LEU A 78 8.40 -1.15 10.08
CA LEU A 78 7.94 -0.67 11.39
C LEU A 78 8.74 -1.20 12.57
N ASP A 79 9.63 -2.18 12.38
CA ASP A 79 10.52 -2.69 13.42
C ASP A 79 11.89 -1.99 13.44
N VAL A 80 12.17 -1.15 12.43
CA VAL A 80 13.47 -0.47 12.28
C VAL A 80 13.30 1.02 12.53
N VAL A 81 14.03 1.60 13.48
CA VAL A 81 14.02 3.06 13.67
C VAL A 81 14.83 3.71 12.54
N THR A 82 14.23 4.67 11.85
CA THR A 82 14.85 5.39 10.73
C THR A 82 15.11 6.84 11.08
N LYS A 83 16.26 7.39 10.67
CA LYS A 83 16.61 8.81 10.90
C LYS A 83 15.77 9.79 10.08
N LYS A 84 15.25 9.34 8.93
CA LYS A 84 14.40 10.16 8.07
C LYS A 84 13.03 10.32 8.70
N THR A 85 12.51 11.55 8.68
CA THR A 85 11.12 11.87 8.99
C THR A 85 10.41 12.29 7.70
N LEU A 86 9.11 12.06 7.63
CA LEU A 86 8.29 12.47 6.49
C LEU A 86 7.28 13.52 6.93
N SER A 87 7.22 14.62 6.20
CA SER A 87 6.16 15.60 6.37
C SER A 87 4.84 15.06 5.82
N ARG A 88 3.72 15.58 6.35
CA ARG A 88 2.40 15.29 5.79
C ARG A 88 2.30 15.59 4.29
N LYS A 89 2.98 16.63 3.82
CA LYS A 89 2.97 17.02 2.41
C LYS A 89 3.62 15.95 1.55
N GLU A 90 4.79 15.44 1.94
CA GLU A 90 5.47 14.36 1.21
C GLU A 90 4.61 13.10 1.13
N VAL A 91 4.01 12.69 2.26
CA VAL A 91 3.14 11.50 2.28
C VAL A 91 1.86 11.71 1.45
N ARG A 92 1.29 12.92 1.41
CA ARG A 92 0.14 13.24 0.55
C ARG A 92 0.47 13.22 -0.94
N VAL A 93 1.64 13.74 -1.33
CA VAL A 93 2.12 13.65 -2.72
C VAL A 93 2.27 12.19 -3.10
N TYR A 94 2.94 11.40 -2.26
CA TYR A 94 3.12 9.99 -2.51
C TYR A 94 1.80 9.21 -2.61
N PHE A 95 0.82 9.50 -1.75
CA PHE A 95 -0.53 8.93 -1.88
C PHE A 95 -1.16 9.24 -3.24
N GLY A 96 -1.02 10.46 -3.74
CA GLY A 96 -1.52 10.82 -5.08
C GLY A 96 -0.88 9.99 -6.20
N ASP A 97 0.44 9.74 -6.10
CA ASP A 97 1.16 8.90 -7.05
C ASP A 97 0.68 7.44 -7.00
N VAL A 98 0.53 6.88 -5.79
CA VAL A 98 0.02 5.51 -5.57
C VAL A 98 -1.42 5.37 -6.05
N GLU A 99 -2.28 6.33 -5.71
CA GLU A 99 -3.69 6.36 -6.13
C GLU A 99 -3.79 6.37 -7.66
N LYS A 100 -3.02 7.25 -8.31
CA LYS A 100 -2.98 7.33 -9.77
C LYS A 100 -2.49 6.02 -10.37
N LYS A 101 -1.39 5.44 -9.87
CA LYS A 101 -0.82 4.17 -10.36
C LYS A 101 -1.84 3.02 -10.29
N ILE A 102 -2.55 2.89 -9.16
CA ILE A 102 -3.56 1.85 -8.97
C ILE A 102 -4.80 2.07 -9.85
N LYS A 103 -5.26 3.32 -9.99
CA LYS A 103 -6.39 3.65 -10.88
C LYS A 103 -6.04 3.42 -12.35
N ASP A 104 -4.83 3.79 -12.78
CA ASP A 104 -4.34 3.57 -14.13
C ASP A 104 -4.21 2.06 -14.44
N TYR A 105 -3.89 1.23 -13.45
CA TYR A 105 -3.89 -0.23 -13.58
C TYR A 105 -5.30 -0.80 -13.66
N THR A 106 -6.13 -0.56 -12.65
CA THR A 106 -7.51 -1.10 -12.58
C THR A 106 -8.42 -0.58 -13.69
N GLY A 107 -8.14 0.59 -14.25
CA GLY A 107 -8.84 1.13 -15.42
C GLY A 107 -8.55 0.39 -16.73
N ARG A 108 -7.46 -0.39 -16.80
CA ARG A 108 -7.06 -1.17 -17.98
C ARG A 108 -7.30 -2.67 -17.83
N LEU A 109 -7.72 -3.12 -16.64
CA LEU A 109 -7.98 -4.53 -16.39
C LEU A 109 -9.18 -5.02 -17.19
N GLU A 110 -8.98 -6.11 -17.92
CA GLU A 110 -10.06 -6.87 -18.54
C GLU A 110 -10.39 -8.12 -17.70
N ASP A 111 -11.61 -8.64 -17.83
CA ASP A 111 -12.10 -9.77 -17.03
C ASP A 111 -11.25 -11.03 -17.21
N GLU A 112 -10.70 -11.27 -18.40
CA GLU A 112 -9.84 -12.40 -18.69
C GLU A 112 -8.55 -12.35 -17.88
N GLU A 113 -7.98 -11.16 -17.66
CA GLU A 113 -6.75 -10.97 -16.89
C GLU A 113 -6.94 -11.29 -15.41
N LEU A 114 -8.14 -11.01 -14.87
CA LEU A 114 -8.49 -11.34 -13.48
C LEU A 114 -8.59 -12.85 -13.23
N LEU A 115 -8.87 -13.63 -14.27
CA LEU A 115 -8.95 -15.08 -14.19
C LEU A 115 -7.59 -15.76 -14.39
N LEU A 116 -6.57 -15.02 -14.84
CA LEU A 116 -5.22 -15.53 -14.95
C LEU A 116 -4.56 -15.56 -13.58
N ARG A 117 -4.05 -16.73 -13.21
CA ARG A 117 -3.12 -16.82 -12.10
C ARG A 117 -1.83 -16.09 -12.47
N THR A 118 -1.45 -15.09 -11.70
CA THR A 118 -0.13 -14.46 -11.82
C THR A 118 0.95 -15.54 -11.68
N LYS A 119 1.82 -15.68 -12.68
CA LYS A 119 2.99 -16.56 -12.59
C LYS A 119 4.02 -15.83 -11.72
N GLY A 120 4.36 -16.37 -10.56
CA GLY A 120 5.45 -15.82 -9.76
C GLY A 120 5.31 -16.03 -8.26
N VAL A 121 4.15 -15.67 -7.69
CA VAL A 121 4.01 -15.63 -6.22
C VAL A 121 2.89 -16.54 -5.75
N SER A 122 3.22 -17.52 -4.91
CA SER A 122 2.19 -18.18 -4.12
C SER A 122 1.82 -17.31 -2.92
N ILE A 123 0.59 -17.42 -2.43
CA ILE A 123 0.18 -16.78 -1.16
C ILE A 123 1.17 -17.11 -0.03
N ARG A 124 1.79 -18.29 -0.08
CA ARG A 124 2.83 -18.72 0.84
C ARG A 124 4.11 -17.87 0.75
N ASP A 125 4.49 -17.40 -0.44
CA ASP A 125 5.67 -16.56 -0.65
C ASP A 125 5.43 -15.12 -0.15
N LEU A 126 4.21 -14.58 -0.31
CA LEU A 126 3.78 -13.33 0.34
C LEU A 126 3.81 -13.45 1.87
N LEU A 127 3.28 -14.55 2.41
CA LEU A 127 3.30 -14.81 3.85
C LEU A 127 4.72 -14.99 4.39
N LEU A 128 5.61 -15.66 3.65
CA LEU A 128 7.02 -15.78 4.01
C LEU A 128 7.73 -14.43 3.94
N TYR A 129 7.47 -13.62 2.93
CA TYR A 129 8.01 -12.26 2.85
C TYR A 129 7.53 -11.41 4.03
N TRP A 130 6.24 -11.40 4.35
CA TRP A 130 5.70 -10.66 5.50
C TRP A 130 6.25 -11.17 6.84
N HIS A 131 6.43 -12.48 6.99
CA HIS A 131 7.05 -13.07 8.18
C HIS A 131 8.53 -12.69 8.30
N ASN A 132 9.28 -12.72 7.20
CA ASN A 132 10.72 -12.45 7.17
C ASN A 132 11.05 -10.95 7.25
N THR A 133 10.12 -10.07 6.86
CA THR A 133 10.31 -8.62 6.91
C THR A 133 9.79 -7.97 8.19
N GLY A 134 9.16 -8.73 9.08
CA GLY A 134 8.61 -8.22 10.36
C GLY A 134 7.34 -7.37 10.21
N ILE A 135 6.84 -7.22 8.98
CA ILE A 135 5.74 -6.30 8.62
C ILE A 135 4.40 -6.63 9.31
N CYS A 136 4.22 -7.85 9.81
CA CYS A 136 3.11 -8.22 10.70
C CYS A 136 3.58 -9.31 11.67
N THR A 137 3.97 -8.93 12.89
CA THR A 137 3.72 -9.83 14.01
C THR A 137 2.21 -9.87 14.28
N PRO A 138 1.61 -11.03 14.57
CA PRO A 138 0.16 -11.12 14.73
C PRO A 138 -0.30 -10.20 15.86
N ILE A 139 -1.24 -9.30 15.57
CA ILE A 139 -1.97 -8.52 16.59
C ILE A 139 -2.98 -9.43 17.34
N TRP A 140 -2.94 -10.74 17.11
CA TRP A 140 -3.72 -11.73 17.85
C TRP A 140 -2.76 -12.55 18.73
N GLY A 141 -2.53 -12.03 19.93
CA GLY A 141 -2.04 -12.77 21.09
C GLY A 141 -3.19 -13.09 22.04
#